data_AF-A0A3D4CAP8-F1
#
_entry.id   AF-A0A3D4CAP8-F1
#
_cell.length_a   1.000
_cell.length_b   1.000
_cell.length_c   1.000
_cell.angle_alpha   90.00
_cell.angle_beta   90.00
_cell.angle_gamma   90.00
#
_symmetry.space_group_name_H-M   'P 1'
#
loop_
_entity.id
_entity.type
_entity.pdbx_description
1 polymer ?
#
loop_
_entity_poly.entity_id
_entity_poly.type
_entity_poly.pdbx_seq_one_letter_code
_entity_poly.pdbx_strand_id
1 'polypeptide(L)' 'MSSTKGLIDLADSTSWASLEMKKNPWWHNDMSPEEYDVEREYYVKNFDSLVVNGLYKPLWQQKS' A
#
# COMPACT_ATOMS: atom_id res chain seq x y z
N MET A 1 -33.85 21.34 -16.62
CA MET A 1 -33.88 21.17 -15.15
C MET A 1 -32.59 20.51 -14.73
N SER A 2 -32.11 20.92 -13.56
CA SER A 2 -30.80 20.70 -12.94
C SER A 2 -30.12 19.34 -13.09
N SER A 3 -28.84 19.42 -13.48
CA SER A 3 -27.66 18.89 -12.80
C SER A 3 -27.88 17.94 -11.60
N THR A 4 -27.35 16.72 -11.70
CA THR A 4 -26.48 16.10 -10.68
C THR A 4 -25.63 14.99 -11.32
N LYS A 5 -24.47 15.37 -11.88
CA LYS A 5 -23.27 14.56 -11.73
C LYS A 5 -22.95 14.56 -10.22
N GLY A 6 -23.48 13.60 -9.49
CA GLY A 6 -23.13 13.36 -8.08
C GLY A 6 -22.71 11.91 -7.96
N LEU A 7 -21.41 11.61 -7.84
CA LEU A 7 -20.70 11.68 -6.55
C LEU A 7 -21.46 10.86 -5.52
N ILE A 8 -21.06 9.60 -5.36
CA ILE A 8 -20.30 9.16 -4.19
C ILE A 8 -19.62 7.88 -4.68
N ASP A 9 -18.33 8.00 -4.98
CA ASP A 9 -17.41 6.88 -4.88
C ASP A 9 -17.77 6.12 -3.62
N LEU A 10 -18.21 4.86 -3.78
CA LEU A 10 -18.38 3.97 -2.64
C LEU A 10 -17.11 4.09 -1.84
N ALA A 11 -17.28 4.59 -0.61
CA ALA A 11 -16.25 4.71 0.39
C ALA A 11 -15.69 3.32 0.67
N ASP A 12 -14.74 2.90 -0.18
CA ASP A 12 -13.88 1.77 0.09
C ASP A 12 -13.14 2.12 1.38
N SER A 13 -13.13 1.20 2.32
CA SER A 13 -12.52 1.32 3.65
C SER A 13 -10.97 1.52 3.63
N THR A 14 -10.41 1.97 2.52
CA THR A 14 -9.01 2.38 2.32
C THR A 14 -8.90 3.85 1.87
N SER A 15 -9.76 4.74 2.39
CA SER A 15 -9.77 6.19 2.07
C SER A 15 -8.42 6.90 2.25
N TRP A 16 -7.51 6.33 3.04
CA TRP A 16 -6.22 6.95 3.35
C TRP A 16 -5.15 6.71 2.26
N ALA A 17 -5.30 5.66 1.43
CA ALA A 17 -4.28 5.25 0.47
C ALA A 17 -4.64 5.62 -0.97
N SER A 18 -3.74 6.34 -1.64
CA SER A 18 -3.89 6.65 -3.06
C SER A 18 -3.67 5.44 -3.96
N LEU A 19 -4.16 5.48 -5.20
CA LEU A 19 -3.95 4.42 -6.19
C LEU A 19 -2.47 4.11 -6.43
N GLU A 20 -1.58 5.10 -6.35
CA GLU A 20 -0.15 4.90 -6.53
C GLU A 20 0.47 4.13 -5.36
N MET A 21 -0.01 4.37 -4.13
CA MET A 21 0.45 3.63 -2.94
C MET A 21 0.09 2.14 -3.01
N LYS A 22 -1.06 1.83 -3.61
CA LYS A 22 -1.54 0.44 -3.80
C LYS A 22 -0.71 -0.36 -4.81
N LYS A 23 0.14 0.30 -5.62
CA LYS A 23 1.03 -0.36 -6.58
C LYS A 23 2.32 -0.87 -5.94
N ASN A 24 2.61 -0.51 -4.69
CA ASN A 24 3.83 -0.93 -4.03
C ASN A 24 3.84 -2.44 -3.77
N PRO A 25 5.00 -3.12 -3.90
CA PRO A 25 5.08 -4.58 -3.80
C PRO A 25 4.75 -5.14 -2.42
N TRP A 26 4.71 -4.30 -1.38
CA TRP A 26 4.32 -4.68 -0.01
C TRP A 26 2.87 -4.38 0.34
N TRP A 27 2.10 -3.73 -0.54
CA TRP A 27 0.71 -3.35 -0.28
C TRP A 27 -0.19 -4.57 -0.01
N HIS A 28 -1.11 -4.45 0.96
CA HIS A 28 -2.27 -5.33 1.12
C HIS A 28 -3.51 -4.55 1.59
N ASN A 29 -4.70 -5.06 1.28
CA ASN A 29 -5.97 -4.33 1.46
C ASN A 29 -6.31 -4.03 2.93
N ASP A 30 -5.85 -4.88 3.84
CA ASP A 30 -6.14 -4.76 5.27
C ASP A 30 -5.05 -3.98 6.03
N MET A 31 -4.12 -3.31 5.34
CA MET A 31 -3.02 -2.60 5.99
C MET A 31 -3.43 -1.23 6.52
N SER A 32 -2.95 -0.89 7.72
CA SER A 32 -3.07 0.46 8.28
C SER A 32 -2.04 1.43 7.69
N PRO A 33 -2.26 2.76 7.81
CA PRO A 33 -1.24 3.76 7.46
C PRO A 33 0.11 3.52 8.16
N GLU A 34 0.08 3.10 9.43
CA GLU A 34 1.27 2.81 10.22
C GLU A 34 2.00 1.56 9.71
N GLU A 35 1.27 0.50 9.36
CA GLU A 35 1.86 -0.68 8.73
C GLU A 35 2.50 -0.35 7.38
N TYR A 36 1.89 0.55 6.62
CA TYR A 36 2.45 1.03 5.36
C TYR A 36 3.76 1.79 5.55
N ASP A 37 3.84 2.66 6.56
CA ASP A 37 5.06 3.37 6.90
C ASP A 37 6.18 2.39 7.28
N VAL A 38 5.86 1.37 8.10
CA VAL A 38 6.80 0.31 8.50
C VAL A 38 7.29 -0.49 7.29
N GLU A 39 6.38 -0.90 6.40
CA GLU A 39 6.75 -1.64 5.19
C GLU A 39 7.59 -0.78 4.22
N ARG A 40 7.24 0.51 4.05
CA ARG A 40 8.03 1.45 3.23
C ARG A 40 9.44 1.60 3.78
N GLU A 41 9.59 1.81 5.08
CA GLU A 41 10.90 1.92 5.73
C GLU A 41 11.71 0.64 5.57
N TYR A 42 11.07 -0.52 5.76
CA TYR A 42 11.72 -1.81 5.55
C TYR A 42 12.17 -2.01 4.11
N TYR A 43 11.33 -1.70 3.12
CA TYR A 43 11.66 -1.78 1.71
C TYR A 43 12.85 -0.89 1.34
N VAL A 44 12.82 0.38 1.76
CA VAL A 44 13.90 1.35 1.45
C VAL A 44 15.21 0.94 2.14
N LYS A 45 15.16 0.54 3.41
CA LYS A 45 16.35 0.12 4.16
C LYS A 45 17.02 -1.13 3.58
N ASN A 46 16.24 -2.00 2.95
CA ASN A 46 16.73 -3.25 2.37
C ASN A 46 16.73 -3.23 0.83
N PHE A 47 16.67 -2.05 0.22
CA PHE A 47 16.56 -1.93 -1.22
C PHE A 47 17.75 -2.59 -1.93
N ASP A 48 18.96 -2.16 -1.58
CA ASP A 48 20.19 -2.67 -2.21
C ASP A 48 20.46 -4.15 -1.90
N SER A 49 20.07 -4.62 -0.71
CA SER A 49 20.40 -5.97 -0.23
C SER A 49 19.36 -7.02 -0.63
N LEU A 50 18.07 -6.69 -0.62
CA LEU A 50 16.98 -7.65 -0.87
C LEU A 50 16.23 -7.35 -2.16
N VAL A 51 15.90 -6.09 -2.42
CA VAL A 51 15.04 -5.72 -3.56
C VAL A 51 15.80 -5.90 -4.87
N VAL A 52 16.98 -5.29 -5.00
CA VAL A 52 17.82 -5.39 -6.20
C VAL A 52 18.20 -6.85 -6.51
N ASN A 53 18.37 -7.67 -5.47
CA ASN A 53 18.72 -9.09 -5.61
C ASN A 53 17.51 -10.02 -5.83
N GLY A 54 16.29 -9.47 -5.88
CA GLY A 54 15.06 -10.27 -6.06
C GLY A 54 14.72 -11.19 -4.87
N LEU A 55 15.32 -10.95 -3.70
CA LEU A 55 15.13 -11.73 -2.48
C LEU A 55 14.10 -11.09 -1.53
N TYR A 56 13.59 -9.91 -1.88
CA TYR A 56 12.65 -9.16 -1.05
C TYR A 56 11.33 -9.91 -0.82
N LYS A 57 10.91 -9.95 0.45
CA LYS A 57 9.58 -10.36 0.87
C LYS A 57 9.00 -9.29 1.79
N PRO A 58 7.76 -8.82 1.59
CA PRO A 58 7.06 -7.93 2.52
C PRO A 58 7.01 -8.51 3.94
N LEU A 59 7.02 -7.67 4.98
CA LEU A 59 7.04 -8.11 6.37
C LEU A 59 5.81 -8.96 6.73
N TRP A 60 4.63 -8.61 6.22
CA TRP A 60 3.42 -9.39 6.47
C TRP A 60 3.49 -10.82 5.91
N GLN A 61 4.26 -11.05 4.83
CA GLN A 61 4.47 -12.40 4.27
C GLN A 61 5.51 -13.22 5.04
N GLN A 62 6.34 -12.58 5.86
CA GLN A 62 7.38 -13.25 6.65
C GLN A 62 6.86 -13.79 7.97
N LYS A 63 5.73 -13.26 8.47
CA LYS A 63 5.15 -13.62 9.77
C LYS A 63 4.27 -14.88 9.73
N SER A 64 4.34 -15.67 8.64
CA SER A 64 3.60 -16.92 8.42
C SER A 64 4.41 -18.15 8.80
#